data_AF-A0A7W0NL12-F1
#
_entry.id   AF-A0A7W0NL12-F1
#
_cell.length_a   1.000
_cell.length_b   1.000
_cell.length_c   1.000
_cell.angle_alpha   90.00
_cell.angle_beta   90.00
_cell.angle_gamma   90.00
#
_symmetry.space_group_name_H-M   'P 1'
#
loop_
_entity.id
_entity.type
_entity.pdbx_description
1 polymer ?
#
loop_
_entity_poly.entity_id
_entity_poly.type
_entity_poly.pdbx_seq_one_letter_code
_entity_poly.pdbx_strand_id
1 'polypeptide(L)'
;MNSRTGLAVLVVGAGTGSLATEIAASRLLAPYFGSSTIVWANLIGLVLAGLALGYWLGGKLADRRPEPRLLGLIVLAAALWVAVTPFVARPLLDATVSNLDSASAGAVVGSFFAVLLLFAPAIVLLGMVSPFAIRLAITDV
;
A
#
# COMPACT_ATOMS: atom_id res chain seq x y z
N MET A 1 19.63 -16.03 14.46
CA MET A 1 19.59 -14.93 13.49
C MET A 1 19.79 -13.63 14.26
N ASN A 2 20.82 -12.83 13.96
CA ASN A 2 21.04 -11.57 14.68
C ASN A 2 19.85 -10.64 14.46
N SER A 3 19.43 -9.90 15.51
CA SER A 3 18.27 -8.98 15.46
C SER A 3 18.34 -8.02 14.26
N ARG A 4 19.54 -7.51 13.93
CA ARG A 4 19.79 -6.62 12.78
C ARG A 4 19.50 -7.28 11.42
N THR A 5 19.88 -8.55 11.24
CA THR A 5 19.61 -9.28 9.99
C THR A 5 18.11 -9.51 9.81
N GLY A 6 17.38 -9.79 10.88
CA GLY A 6 15.92 -9.92 10.84
C GLY A 6 15.22 -8.64 10.39
N LEU A 7 15.64 -7.49 10.94
CA LEU A 7 15.10 -6.18 10.53
C LEU A 7 15.43 -5.86 9.06
N ALA A 8 16.65 -6.15 8.59
CA ALA A 8 17.03 -5.93 7.21
C ALA A 8 16.17 -6.75 6.22
N VAL A 9 15.91 -8.03 6.55
CA VAL A 9 15.03 -8.90 5.74
C VAL A 9 13.61 -8.34 5.72
N LEU A 10 13.09 -7.84 6.85
CA LEU A 10 11.76 -7.23 6.90
C LEU A 10 11.67 -5.96 6.06
N VAL A 11 12.69 -5.11 6.07
CA VAL A 11 12.72 -3.88 5.24
C VAL A 11 12.75 -4.22 3.76
N VAL A 12 13.59 -5.18 3.34
CA VAL A 12 13.61 -5.66 1.96
C VAL A 12 12.26 -6.25 1.57
N GLY A 13 11.69 -7.11 2.43
CA GLY A 13 10.37 -7.70 2.20
C GLY A 13 9.26 -6.65 2.08
N ALA A 14 9.30 -5.60 2.88
CA ALA A 14 8.33 -4.50 2.79
C ALA A 14 8.48 -3.70 1.49
N GLY A 15 9.72 -3.40 1.07
CA GLY A 15 9.98 -2.74 -0.21
C GLY A 15 9.60 -3.59 -1.43
N THR A 16 9.89 -4.90 -1.39
CA THR A 16 9.41 -5.84 -2.40
C THR A 16 7.87 -5.91 -2.39
N GLY A 17 7.26 -5.95 -1.21
CA GLY A 17 5.81 -5.96 -1.04
C GLY A 17 5.13 -4.71 -1.60
N SER A 18 5.72 -3.53 -1.41
CA SER A 18 5.14 -2.27 -1.94
C SER A 18 5.19 -2.25 -3.46
N LEU A 19 6.32 -2.64 -4.05
CA LEU A 19 6.45 -2.75 -5.51
C LEU A 19 5.55 -3.84 -6.10
N ALA A 20 5.47 -5.01 -5.45
CA ALA A 20 4.56 -6.07 -5.89
C ALA A 20 3.10 -5.62 -5.84
N THR A 21 2.71 -4.87 -4.79
CA THR A 21 1.37 -4.30 -4.65
C THR A 21 1.08 -3.26 -5.74
N GLU A 22 2.05 -2.40 -6.06
CA GLU A 22 1.94 -1.42 -7.15
C GLU A 22 1.70 -2.10 -8.51
N ILE A 23 2.52 -3.11 -8.84
CA ILE A 23 2.37 -3.87 -10.08
C ILE A 23 1.03 -4.63 -10.10
N ALA A 24 0.65 -5.26 -8.99
CA ALA A 24 -0.64 -5.95 -8.88
C ALA A 24 -1.83 -4.99 -9.06
N ALA A 25 -1.77 -3.81 -8.47
CA ALA A 25 -2.79 -2.77 -8.62
C ALA A 25 -2.93 -2.32 -10.08
N SER A 26 -1.82 -2.09 -10.78
CA SER A 26 -1.85 -1.72 -12.20
C SER A 26 -2.48 -2.82 -13.07
N ARG A 27 -2.20 -4.09 -12.76
CA ARG A 27 -2.76 -5.24 -13.47
C ARG A 27 -4.24 -5.46 -13.17
N LEU A 28 -4.67 -5.14 -11.96
CA LEU A 28 -6.06 -5.21 -11.55
C LEU A 28 -6.89 -4.10 -12.21
N LEU A 29 -6.33 -2.90 -12.40
CA LEU A 29 -7.02 -1.77 -13.04
C LEU A 29 -7.03 -1.84 -14.58
N ALA A 30 -6.02 -2.47 -15.20
CA ALA A 30 -5.86 -2.47 -16.66
C ALA A 30 -7.08 -2.97 -17.46
N PRO A 31 -7.83 -4.02 -17.06
CA PRO A 31 -9.01 -4.45 -17.80
C PRO A 31 -10.17 -3.44 -17.77
N TYR A 32 -10.23 -2.58 -16.75
CA TYR A 32 -11.35 -1.68 -16.49
C TYR A 32 -11.11 -0.25 -16.99
N PHE A 33 -9.89 0.26 -16.79
CA PHE A 33 -9.54 1.64 -17.13
C PHE A 33 -8.45 1.74 -18.22
N GLY A 34 -7.99 0.60 -18.74
CA GLY A 34 -6.90 0.52 -19.69
C GLY A 34 -5.52 0.68 -19.05
N SER A 35 -4.48 0.48 -19.86
CA SER A 35 -3.08 0.61 -19.47
C SER A 35 -2.47 1.94 -19.94
N SER A 36 -3.18 3.06 -19.73
CA SER A 36 -2.72 4.37 -20.17
C SER A 36 -1.64 4.95 -19.24
N THR A 37 -0.77 5.81 -19.79
CA THR A 37 0.25 6.53 -19.01
C THR A 37 -0.38 7.34 -17.87
N ILE A 38 -1.60 7.84 -18.06
CA ILE A 38 -2.33 8.60 -17.03
C ILE A 38 -2.70 7.71 -15.84
N VAL A 39 -3.22 6.51 -16.08
CA VAL A 39 -3.55 5.54 -15.02
C VAL A 39 -2.28 5.18 -14.24
N TRP A 40 -1.19 4.92 -14.95
CA TRP A 40 0.08 4.56 -14.33
C TRP A 40 0.69 5.71 -13.51
N ALA A 41 0.63 6.95 -14.03
CA ALA A 41 1.09 8.14 -13.32
C ALA A 41 0.31 8.38 -12.01
N ASN A 42 -1.03 8.22 -12.04
CA ASN A 42 -1.85 8.34 -10.85
C ASN A 42 -1.53 7.27 -9.81
N LEU A 43 -1.26 6.04 -10.27
CA LEU A 43 -0.92 4.92 -9.41
C LEU A 43 0.44 5.11 -8.72
N ILE A 44 1.47 5.56 -9.47
CA ILE A 44 2.76 5.94 -8.89
C ILE A 44 2.59 7.09 -7.90
N GLY A 45 1.82 8.12 -8.27
CA GLY A 45 1.56 9.27 -7.41
C GLY A 45 0.95 8.85 -6.07
N LEU A 46 -0.03 7.94 -6.11
CA LEU A 46 -0.61 7.33 -4.92
C LEU A 46 0.43 6.56 -4.10
N VAL A 47 1.23 5.72 -4.74
CA VAL A 47 2.24 4.91 -4.04
C VAL A 47 3.26 5.80 -3.35
N LEU A 48 3.80 6.80 -4.04
CA LEU A 48 4.75 7.75 -3.48
C LEU A 48 4.15 8.57 -2.34
N ALA A 49 2.91 9.06 -2.50
CA ALA A 49 2.21 9.77 -1.44
C ALA A 49 1.94 8.88 -0.22
N GLY A 50 1.52 7.64 -0.45
CA GLY A 50 1.29 6.64 0.59
C GLY A 50 2.58 6.28 1.33
N LEU A 51 3.69 6.07 0.60
CA LEU A 51 5.00 5.83 1.20
C LEU A 51 5.47 7.03 2.01
N ALA A 52 5.35 8.26 1.49
CA ALA A 52 5.73 9.47 2.22
C ALA A 52 4.93 9.61 3.53
N LEU A 53 3.61 9.39 3.47
CA LEU A 53 2.75 9.38 4.65
C LEU A 53 3.13 8.25 5.62
N GLY A 54 3.41 7.06 5.10
CA GLY A 54 3.89 5.91 5.86
C GLY A 54 5.23 6.19 6.55
N TYR A 55 6.17 6.85 5.89
CA TYR A 55 7.45 7.23 6.49
C TYR A 55 7.25 8.20 7.64
N TRP A 56 6.40 9.21 7.47
CA TRP A 56 6.09 10.17 8.52
C TRP A 56 5.38 9.54 9.72
N LEU A 57 4.32 8.75 9.48
CA LEU A 57 3.58 8.07 10.54
C LEU A 57 4.43 7.01 11.23
N GLY A 58 5.20 6.25 10.47
CA GLY A 58 6.08 5.18 10.95
C GLY A 58 7.19 5.74 11.83
N GLY A 59 7.85 6.82 11.42
CA GLY A 59 8.86 7.51 12.23
C GLY A 59 8.25 8.04 13.54
N LYS A 60 7.13 8.77 13.45
CA LYS A 60 6.44 9.31 14.64
C LYS A 60 5.98 8.22 15.61
N LEU A 61 5.52 7.08 15.09
CA LEU A 61 5.08 5.95 15.92
C LEU A 61 6.27 5.22 16.55
N ALA A 62 7.35 5.01 15.78
CA ALA A 62 8.57 4.39 16.26
C ALA A 62 9.25 5.21 17.35
N ASP A 63 9.24 6.54 17.23
CA ASP A 63 9.79 7.44 18.25
C ASP A 63 9.02 7.36 19.57
N ARG A 64 7.70 7.12 19.51
CA ARG A 64 6.84 7.01 20.70
C ARG A 64 6.87 5.62 21.33
N ARG A 65 6.92 4.57 20.52
CA ARG A 65 6.86 3.16 20.97
C ARG A 65 7.77 2.29 20.10
N PRO A 66 9.09 2.28 20.34
CA PRO A 66 10.04 1.47 19.59
C PRO A 66 9.96 0.00 20.01
N GLU A 67 8.84 -0.66 19.71
CA GLU A 67 8.58 -2.05 20.08
C GLU A 67 8.61 -2.97 18.85
N PRO A 68 9.44 -4.04 18.84
CA PRO A 68 9.46 -5.01 17.74
C PRO A 68 8.10 -5.68 17.48
N ARG A 69 7.28 -5.85 18.52
CA ARG A 69 5.92 -6.40 18.39
C ARG A 69 5.02 -5.50 17.57
N LEU A 70 5.11 -4.18 17.75
CA LEU A 70 4.32 -3.21 17.01
C LEU A 70 4.71 -3.20 15.53
N LEU A 71 6.00 -3.30 15.22
CA LEU A 71 6.47 -3.48 13.83
C LEU A 71 5.86 -4.75 13.20
N GLY A 72 5.88 -5.86 13.93
CA GLY A 72 5.26 -7.11 13.47
C GLY A 72 3.76 -6.97 13.17
N LEU A 73 3.02 -6.27 14.03
CA LEU A 73 1.59 -5.98 13.81
C LEU A 73 1.35 -5.09 12.58
N ILE A 74 2.20 -4.09 12.33
CA ILE A 74 2.11 -3.23 11.15
C ILE A 74 2.30 -4.06 9.87
N VAL A 75 3.33 -4.92 9.84
CA VAL A 75 3.59 -5.79 8.69
C VAL A 75 2.44 -6.79 8.48
N LEU A 76 1.92 -7.38 9.56
CA LEU A 76 0.78 -8.29 9.48
C LEU A 76 -0.48 -7.58 8.96
N ALA A 77 -0.77 -6.38 9.47
CA ALA A 77 -1.90 -5.57 9.02
C ALA A 77 -1.75 -5.21 7.53
N ALA A 78 -0.54 -4.84 7.08
CA ALA A 78 -0.26 -4.58 5.68
C ALA A 78 -0.53 -5.80 4.80
N ALA A 79 0.00 -6.97 5.19
CA ALA A 79 -0.17 -8.22 4.46
C ALA A 79 -1.65 -8.63 4.38
N LEU A 80 -2.39 -8.54 5.48
CA LEU A 80 -3.83 -8.80 5.51
C LEU A 80 -4.59 -7.83 4.61
N TRP A 81 -4.24 -6.55 4.63
CA TRP A 81 -4.90 -5.56 3.78
C TRP A 81 -4.67 -5.88 2.31
N VAL A 82 -3.41 -6.11 1.89
CA VAL A 82 -3.07 -6.51 0.51
C VAL A 82 -3.83 -7.77 0.10
N ALA A 83 -3.95 -8.77 0.99
CA ALA A 83 -4.66 -10.01 0.70
C ALA A 83 -6.17 -9.80 0.52
N VAL A 84 -6.79 -8.89 1.29
CA VAL A 84 -8.23 -8.60 1.23
C VAL A 84 -8.57 -7.66 0.07
N THR A 85 -7.70 -6.72 -0.28
CA THR A 85 -7.90 -5.71 -1.34
C THR A 85 -8.51 -6.26 -2.64
N PRO A 86 -8.02 -7.34 -3.28
CA PRO A 86 -8.60 -7.81 -4.54
C PRO A 86 -10.05 -8.30 -4.41
N PHE A 87 -10.44 -8.82 -3.24
CA PHE A 87 -11.81 -9.28 -3.00
C PHE A 87 -12.80 -8.12 -2.85
N VAL A 88 -12.32 -6.94 -2.45
CA VAL A 88 -13.13 -5.72 -2.35
C VAL A 88 -13.07 -4.93 -3.65
N ALA A 89 -11.91 -4.88 -4.31
CA ALA A 89 -11.70 -4.14 -5.54
C ALA A 89 -12.51 -4.71 -6.71
N ARG A 90 -12.55 -6.04 -6.88
CA ARG A 90 -13.25 -6.67 -8.02
C ARG A 90 -14.75 -6.36 -8.04
N PRO A 91 -15.53 -6.54 -6.95
CA PRO A 91 -16.94 -6.16 -6.94
C PRO A 91 -17.20 -4.68 -7.23
N LEU A 92 -16.35 -3.79 -6.71
CA LEU A 92 -16.45 -2.34 -6.98
C LEU A 92 -16.27 -2.03 -8.48
N LEU A 93 -15.32 -2.70 -9.12
CA LEU A 93 -15.04 -2.54 -10.54
C LEU A 93 -16.12 -3.16 -11.41
N ASP A 94 -16.58 -4.37 -11.08
CA ASP A 94 -17.65 -5.08 -11.81
C ASP A 94 -18.98 -4.33 -11.71
N ALA A 95 -19.30 -3.75 -10.55
CA ALA A 95 -20.48 -2.91 -10.37
C ALA A 95 -20.42 -1.65 -11.25
N THR A 96 -19.22 -1.14 -11.52
CA THR A 96 -19.06 0.06 -12.38
C THR A 96 -19.21 -0.30 -13.86
N VAL A 97 -18.69 -1.47 -14.27
CA VAL A 97 -18.79 -1.94 -15.67
C VAL A 97 -20.20 -2.42 -16.03
N SER A 98 -20.87 -3.14 -15.13
CA SER A 98 -22.23 -3.67 -15.37
C SER A 98 -23.30 -2.59 -15.50
N ASN A 99 -23.05 -1.39 -14.97
CA ASN A 99 -23.97 -0.26 -15.06
C ASN A 99 -23.59 0.74 -16.17
N LEU A 100 -22.63 0.42 -17.06
CA LEU A 100 -22.09 1.37 -18.06
C LEU A 100 -23.14 2.01 -18.97
N ASP A 101 -24.22 1.30 -19.31
CA ASP A 101 -25.33 1.84 -20.12
C ASP A 101 -26.09 2.98 -19.42
N SER A 102 -25.91 3.12 -18.10
CA SER A 102 -26.50 4.15 -17.24
C SER A 102 -25.47 4.92 -16.41
N ALA A 103 -24.19 4.57 -16.50
CA ALA A 103 -23.14 5.14 -15.68
C ALA A 103 -22.67 6.49 -16.25
N SER A 104 -22.76 7.54 -15.43
CA SER A 104 -22.17 8.83 -15.77
C SER A 104 -20.64 8.73 -15.79
N ALA A 105 -19.97 9.58 -16.57
CA ALA A 105 -18.50 9.70 -16.56
C ALA A 105 -17.94 9.90 -15.13
N GLY A 106 -18.72 10.51 -14.24
CA GLY A 106 -18.38 10.66 -12.83
C GLY A 106 -18.33 9.34 -12.05
N ALA A 107 -19.17 8.36 -12.35
CA ALA A 107 -19.15 7.05 -11.70
C ALA A 107 -17.89 6.25 -12.06
N VAL A 108 -17.47 6.32 -13.34
CA VAL A 108 -16.22 5.70 -13.81
C VAL A 108 -15.01 6.32 -13.11
N VAL A 109 -14.92 7.66 -13.10
CA VAL A 109 -13.82 8.36 -12.42
C VAL A 109 -13.84 8.11 -10.90
N GLY A 110 -15.04 8.09 -10.29
CA GLY A 110 -15.21 7.82 -8.86
C GLY A 110 -14.74 6.41 -8.47
N SER A 111 -15.10 5.39 -9.25
CA SER A 111 -14.65 4.01 -9.01
C SER A 111 -13.13 3.85 -9.17
N PHE A 112 -12.53 4.55 -10.13
CA PHE A 112 -11.08 4.56 -10.33
C PHE A 112 -10.36 5.06 -9.08
N PHE A 113 -10.74 6.24 -8.59
CA PHE A 113 -10.15 6.80 -7.38
C PHE A 113 -10.47 5.98 -6.14
N ALA A 114 -11.68 5.42 -6.03
CA ALA A 114 -12.05 4.55 -4.91
C ALA A 114 -11.14 3.31 -4.82
N VAL A 115 -10.88 2.66 -5.95
CA VAL A 115 -9.98 1.50 -6.00
C VAL A 115 -8.53 1.90 -5.78
N LEU A 116 -8.07 3.03 -6.32
CA LEU A 116 -6.75 3.56 -5.98
C LEU A 116 -6.62 3.79 -4.47
N LEU A 117 -7.56 4.50 -3.86
CA LEU A 117 -7.57 4.77 -2.42
C LEU A 117 -7.62 3.48 -1.59
N LEU A 118 -8.22 2.40 -2.09
CA LEU A 118 -8.23 1.10 -1.42
C LEU A 118 -6.82 0.49 -1.26
N PHE A 119 -5.90 0.76 -2.19
CA PHE A 119 -4.50 0.33 -2.07
C PHE A 119 -3.68 1.20 -1.11
N ALA A 120 -4.12 2.43 -0.82
CA ALA A 120 -3.36 3.38 -0.01
C ALA A 120 -3.00 2.86 1.39
N PRO A 121 -3.91 2.24 2.18
CA PRO A 121 -3.57 1.76 3.52
C PRO A 121 -2.45 0.72 3.50
N ALA A 122 -2.44 -0.20 2.54
CA ALA A 122 -1.38 -1.19 2.39
C ALA A 122 -0.02 -0.51 2.15
N ILE A 123 0.04 0.44 1.23
CA ILE A 123 1.28 1.15 0.91
C ILE A 123 1.76 2.01 2.09
N VAL A 124 0.85 2.69 2.78
CA VAL A 124 1.17 3.47 3.98
C VAL A 124 1.77 2.56 5.06
N LEU A 125 1.13 1.43 5.36
CA LEU A 125 1.62 0.49 6.38
C LEU A 125 2.97 -0.11 5.99
N LEU A 126 3.18 -0.47 4.72
CA LEU A 126 4.48 -0.94 4.22
C LEU A 126 5.55 0.15 4.31
N GLY A 127 5.20 1.39 4.00
CA GLY A 127 6.08 2.55 4.15
C GLY A 127 6.54 2.76 5.59
N MET A 128 5.67 2.49 6.58
CA MET A 128 6.04 2.63 8.00
C MET A 128 7.20 1.71 8.43
N VAL A 129 7.45 0.60 7.72
CA VAL A 129 8.42 -0.43 8.11
C VAL A 129 9.85 0.11 8.14
N SER A 130 10.28 0.86 7.13
CA SER A 130 11.66 1.35 7.01
C SER A 130 12.11 2.24 8.18
N PRO A 131 11.45 3.37 8.49
CA PRO A 131 11.87 4.22 9.61
C PRO A 131 11.73 3.51 10.96
N PHE A 132 10.74 2.62 11.11
CA PHE A 132 10.53 1.88 12.35
C PHE A 132 11.64 0.85 12.58
N ALA A 133 12.01 0.10 11.55
CA ALA A 133 13.13 -0.85 11.61
C ALA A 133 14.46 -0.14 11.87
N ILE A 134 14.68 1.04 11.28
CA ILE A 134 15.85 1.87 11.57
C ILE A 134 15.85 2.26 13.05
N ARG A 135 14.74 2.77 13.59
CA ARG A 135 14.64 3.16 15.00
C ARG A 135 14.93 2.00 15.96
N LEU A 136 14.46 0.79 15.64
CA LEU A 136 14.74 -0.42 16.42
C LEU A 136 16.20 -0.89 16.32
N ALA A 137 16.86 -0.62 15.18
CA ALA A 137 18.24 -1.03 14.95
C ALA A 137 19.26 -0.12 15.65
N ILE A 138 18.88 1.12 15.93
CA ILE A 138 19.66 2.09 16.70
C ILE A 138 19.42 1.80 18.19
N THR A 139 20.13 0.81 18.71
CA THR A 139 20.33 0.64 20.17
C THR A 139 21.00 1.90 20.73
N ASP A 140 20.39 2.47 21.77
CA ASP A 140 20.80 3.65 22.57
C ASP A 140 22.23 4.15 22.34
N VAL A 141 22.32 5.42 21.88
CA VAL A 141 23.49 6.28 22.11
C VAL A 141 23.20 7.10 23.36
#